data_AF-A0A4Q4CXQ7-F1
#
_entry.id   AF-A0A4Q4CXQ7-F1
#
_cell.length_a   1.000
_cell.length_b   1.000
_cell.length_c   1.000
_cell.angle_alpha   90.00
_cell.angle_beta   90.00
_cell.angle_gamma   90.00
#
_symmetry.space_group_name_H-M   'P 1'
#
loop_
_entity.id
_entity.type
_entity.pdbx_description
1 polymer ?
#
loop_
_entity_poly.entity_id
_entity_poly.type
_entity_poly.pdbx_seq_one_letter_code
_entity_poly.pdbx_strand_id
1 'polypeptide(L)'
;LYFLTLDRDGHIGEGRSFGSMAEAIMAFDRREITLQSKVSIRIDGATKQTTLGRAIFNEALPEDFEFVNYQVGKKELGVIVNALAERYSKVDVANALDALKDTGFHWATRSGVTISMDDVVSPESKPEILAKYEGQAAKVQQQFDRGLITEDERRQELIEIWTQATAEVAEAMNANFNEDNPIYMMVNSGARGNMMQLRQIAAMRGLVANPKGEIIPRPIKSNYREGLSVVEYFIATHGARKGLADTALRTADSGYLTRRLVDVSQDVIIREPDCGTERGLPKKIAEKLEDGTLVPHEHVETSIYARASATDIVDPKSGEILIGAGEDIGDDDIDRLIAAGLEEVRVRTVLTCEAAAGSCAKCYGRSLATGKLVDIGEAVGTIAAQSIGEPGTQLTMRTFHTGGVAGDDITHGLPRVVELFEARQPKGKAPITEVAGRVQIDDSEAMRKL
;
A
#
# COMPACT_ATOMS: atom_id res chain seq x y z
N LEU A 1 15.87 4.02 12.41
CA LEU A 1 14.71 3.69 13.28
C LEU A 1 14.45 2.18 13.31
N TYR A 2 14.19 1.53 12.17
CA TYR A 2 14.01 0.05 12.09
C TYR A 2 15.09 -0.77 12.81
N PHE A 3 16.37 -0.49 12.53
CA PHE A 3 17.50 -1.16 13.22
C PHE A 3 17.52 -0.88 14.73
N LEU A 4 17.13 0.33 15.15
CA LEU A 4 17.16 0.75 16.54
C LEU A 4 16.08 0.02 17.35
N THR A 5 14.89 -0.19 16.77
CA THR A 5 13.72 -0.78 17.47
C THR A 5 13.61 -2.29 17.31
N LEU A 6 14.52 -2.92 16.56
CA LEU A 6 14.66 -4.37 16.46
C LEU A 6 15.03 -4.93 17.85
N ASP A 7 14.38 -6.01 18.26
CA ASP A 7 14.77 -6.82 19.40
C ASP A 7 15.38 -8.13 18.91
N ARG A 8 16.34 -8.65 19.69
CA ARG A 8 17.01 -9.90 19.36
C ARG A 8 17.23 -10.75 20.60
N ASP A 9 17.08 -12.05 20.44
CA ASP A 9 17.31 -13.04 21.48
C ASP A 9 18.79 -13.41 21.57
N GLY A 10 19.25 -13.77 22.78
CA GLY A 10 20.61 -14.25 23.03
C GLY A 10 21.69 -13.17 22.99
N HIS A 11 21.32 -11.89 23.05
CA HIS A 11 22.29 -10.80 23.08
C HIS A 11 22.88 -10.56 24.47
N ILE A 12 24.08 -9.98 24.48
CA ILE A 12 24.82 -9.68 25.71
C ILE A 12 23.97 -8.79 26.63
N GLY A 13 23.79 -9.24 27.88
CA GLY A 13 23.07 -8.47 28.89
C GLY A 13 21.54 -8.56 28.81
N GLU A 14 21.02 -9.54 28.07
CA GLU A 14 19.61 -9.93 28.12
C GLU A 14 19.14 -10.23 29.55
N GLY A 15 17.91 -9.79 29.88
CA GLY A 15 17.29 -10.00 31.19
C GLY A 15 17.78 -9.07 32.30
N ARG A 16 18.72 -8.16 32.01
CA ARG A 16 19.15 -7.14 32.98
C ARG A 16 18.06 -6.12 33.26
N SER A 17 18.10 -5.59 34.47
CA SER A 17 17.19 -4.55 34.94
C SER A 17 17.95 -3.27 35.25
N PHE A 18 17.42 -2.13 34.83
CA PHE A 18 18.02 -0.81 35.02
C PHE A 18 17.03 0.12 35.73
N GLY A 19 17.54 0.89 36.69
CA GLY A 19 16.75 1.86 37.47
C GLY A 19 16.41 3.13 36.70
N SER A 20 17.10 3.42 35.60
CA SER A 20 16.79 4.51 34.68
C SER A 20 17.33 4.23 33.28
N MET A 21 16.86 4.99 32.28
CA MET A 21 17.40 4.94 30.93
C MET A 21 18.86 5.41 30.85
N ALA A 22 19.25 6.41 31.65
CA ALA A 22 20.64 6.86 31.72
C ALA A 22 21.58 5.75 32.21
N GLU A 23 21.12 4.91 33.14
CA GLU A 23 21.88 3.72 33.59
C GLU A 23 22.05 2.69 32.46
N ALA A 24 20.99 2.46 31.68
CA ALA A 24 21.07 1.59 30.52
C ALA A 24 22.03 2.15 29.44
N ILE A 25 22.06 3.47 29.21
CA ILE A 25 23.03 4.10 28.29
C ILE A 25 24.47 3.90 28.81
N MET A 26 24.72 4.10 30.10
CA MET A 26 26.05 3.84 30.69
C MET A 26 26.48 2.37 30.52
N ALA A 27 25.55 1.42 30.67
CA ALA A 27 25.81 0.01 30.44
C ALA A 27 26.10 -0.29 28.96
N PHE A 28 25.41 0.38 28.04
CA PHE A 28 25.66 0.30 26.60
C PHE A 28 27.04 0.86 26.23
N ASP A 29 27.43 2.01 26.79
CA ASP A 29 28.76 2.60 26.59
C ASP A 29 29.89 1.68 27.08
N ARG A 30 29.63 0.94 28.16
CA ARG A 30 30.54 -0.12 28.68
C ARG A 30 30.46 -1.44 27.91
N ARG A 31 29.61 -1.53 26.89
CA ARG A 31 29.35 -2.74 26.07
C ARG A 31 28.83 -3.93 26.89
N GLU A 32 28.15 -3.65 27.99
CA GLU A 32 27.51 -4.68 28.82
C GLU A 32 26.10 -5.05 28.33
N ILE A 33 25.50 -4.19 27.50
CA ILE A 33 24.27 -4.46 26.76
C ILE A 33 24.42 -3.98 25.30
N THR A 34 23.56 -4.45 24.40
CA THR A 34 23.37 -3.88 23.05
C THR A 34 22.05 -3.11 22.97
N LEU A 35 21.88 -2.28 21.93
CA LEU A 35 20.62 -1.55 21.69
C LEU A 35 19.40 -2.46 21.56
N GLN A 36 19.61 -3.69 21.09
CA GLN A 36 18.57 -4.65 20.72
C GLN A 36 18.40 -5.76 21.78
N SER A 37 19.16 -5.69 22.87
CA SER A 37 19.06 -6.63 23.99
C SER A 37 17.74 -6.42 24.73
N LYS A 38 17.02 -7.51 25.02
CA LYS A 38 15.78 -7.48 25.81
C LYS A 38 16.11 -7.22 27.28
N VAL A 39 15.70 -6.07 27.80
CA VAL A 39 16.03 -5.56 29.15
C VAL A 39 14.78 -5.00 29.83
N SER A 40 14.83 -4.86 31.14
CA SER A 40 13.79 -4.17 31.91
C SER A 40 14.29 -2.79 32.31
N ILE A 41 13.62 -1.73 31.87
CA ILE A 41 14.01 -0.34 32.17
C ILE A 41 12.86 0.32 32.91
N ARG A 42 13.18 1.03 34.00
CA ARG A 42 12.20 1.88 34.68
C ARG A 42 12.04 3.20 33.93
N ILE A 43 10.85 3.43 33.39
CA ILE A 43 10.45 4.62 32.61
C ILE A 43 9.16 5.14 33.24
N ASP A 44 9.10 6.43 33.57
CA ASP A 44 7.94 7.10 34.20
C ASP A 44 7.40 6.39 35.44
N GLY A 45 8.31 5.87 36.26
CA GLY A 45 7.98 5.16 37.50
C GLY A 45 7.58 3.70 37.33
N ALA A 46 7.30 3.23 36.11
CA ALA A 46 6.93 1.84 35.80
C ALA A 46 8.09 1.05 35.16
N THR A 47 8.23 -0.22 35.51
CA THR A 47 9.20 -1.12 34.87
C THR A 47 8.59 -1.66 33.58
N LYS A 48 9.19 -1.35 32.43
CA LYS A 48 8.76 -1.85 31.11
C LYS A 48 9.80 -2.85 30.58
N GLN A 49 9.33 -3.99 30.05
CA GLN A 49 10.16 -4.93 29.31
C GLN A 49 10.30 -4.45 27.87
N THR A 50 11.50 -4.02 27.49
CA THR A 50 11.75 -3.37 26.20
C THR A 50 13.23 -3.52 25.81
N THR A 51 13.70 -2.75 24.83
CA THR A 51 15.12 -2.64 24.48
C THR A 51 15.59 -1.22 24.71
N LEU A 52 16.91 -1.01 24.89
CA LEU A 52 17.45 0.35 24.99
C LEU A 52 17.14 1.17 23.73
N GLY A 53 17.18 0.54 22.55
CA GLY A 53 16.88 1.23 21.31
C GLY A 53 15.43 1.69 21.20
N ARG A 54 14.47 0.88 21.69
CA ARG A 54 13.05 1.31 21.79
C ARG A 54 12.88 2.43 22.81
N ALA A 55 13.61 2.43 23.92
CA ALA A 55 13.56 3.53 24.89
C ALA A 55 14.06 4.85 24.27
N ILE A 56 15.21 4.83 23.58
CA ILE A 56 15.76 5.98 22.84
C ILE A 56 14.78 6.46 21.75
N PHE A 57 14.10 5.54 21.08
CA PHE A 57 13.09 5.90 20.09
C PHE A 57 11.93 6.69 20.71
N ASN A 58 11.48 6.30 21.89
CA ASN A 58 10.37 6.97 22.57
C ASN A 58 10.75 8.35 23.13
N GLU A 59 12.03 8.64 23.41
CA GLU A 59 12.47 10.02 23.75
C GLU A 59 12.25 11.02 22.60
N ALA A 60 12.19 10.53 21.35
CA ALA A 60 11.91 11.39 20.20
C ALA A 60 10.41 11.73 20.07
N LEU A 61 9.54 11.10 20.88
CA LEU A 61 8.11 11.32 20.90
C LEU A 61 7.72 12.23 22.09
N PRO A 62 6.54 12.88 22.06
CA PRO A 62 6.02 13.62 23.20
C PRO A 62 5.88 12.76 24.48
N GLU A 63 6.06 13.36 25.65
CA GLU A 63 6.08 12.65 26.96
C GLU A 63 4.76 11.94 27.30
N ASP A 64 3.63 12.46 26.82
CA ASP A 64 2.29 11.91 27.01
C ASP A 64 1.89 10.89 25.94
N PHE A 65 2.76 10.64 24.94
CA PHE A 65 2.50 9.67 23.89
C PHE A 65 2.63 8.24 24.43
N GLU A 66 1.82 7.32 23.89
CA GLU A 66 1.88 5.92 24.30
C GLU A 66 3.24 5.29 23.97
N PHE A 67 3.80 4.56 24.94
CA PHE A 67 5.10 3.92 24.76
C PHE A 67 5.08 2.87 23.66
N VAL A 68 5.79 3.13 22.56
CA VAL A 68 5.92 2.26 21.40
C VAL A 68 6.91 1.13 21.69
N ASN A 69 6.40 -0.10 21.87
CA ASN A 69 7.21 -1.28 22.21
C ASN A 69 7.21 -2.38 21.13
N TYR A 70 7.20 -2.00 19.86
CA TYR A 70 7.29 -2.93 18.74
C TYR A 70 8.32 -2.42 17.72
N GLN A 71 8.65 -3.26 16.73
CA GLN A 71 9.58 -2.88 15.67
C GLN A 71 8.93 -1.85 14.73
N VAL A 72 9.62 -0.75 14.48
CA VAL A 72 9.09 0.38 13.70
C VAL A 72 9.66 0.36 12.28
N GLY A 73 8.87 -0.15 11.33
CA GLY A 73 9.09 0.00 9.89
C GLY A 73 8.43 1.26 9.34
N LYS A 74 8.43 1.42 8.01
CA LYS A 74 7.83 2.58 7.35
C LYS A 74 6.32 2.69 7.58
N LYS A 75 5.60 1.56 7.63
CA LYS A 75 4.13 1.55 7.82
C LYS A 75 3.78 2.00 9.23
N GLU A 76 4.45 1.40 10.21
CA GLU A 76 4.28 1.70 11.62
C GLU A 76 4.63 3.16 11.92
N LEU A 77 5.71 3.67 11.31
CA LEU A 77 6.06 5.09 11.42
C LEU A 77 4.95 6.00 10.86
N GLY A 78 4.29 5.60 9.76
CA GLY A 78 3.14 6.33 9.21
C GLY A 78 1.97 6.40 10.19
N VAL A 79 1.65 5.28 10.87
CA VAL A 79 0.60 5.23 11.90
C VAL A 79 0.94 6.15 13.07
N ILE A 80 2.19 6.12 13.56
CA ILE A 80 2.64 6.99 14.65
C ILE A 80 2.52 8.47 14.26
N VAL A 81 2.95 8.83 13.05
CA VAL A 81 2.88 10.22 12.56
C VAL A 81 1.43 10.68 12.38
N ASN A 82 0.52 9.81 11.92
CA ASN A 82 -0.91 10.13 11.83
C ASN A 82 -1.49 10.38 13.24
N ALA A 83 -1.22 9.50 14.19
CA ALA A 83 -1.68 9.68 15.58
C ALA A 83 -1.14 10.98 16.20
N LEU A 84 0.11 11.35 15.90
CA LEU A 84 0.69 12.62 16.30
C LEU A 84 -0.07 13.80 15.67
N ALA A 85 -0.37 13.73 14.36
CA ALA A 85 -1.06 14.79 13.63
C ALA A 85 -2.50 15.02 14.11
N GLU A 86 -3.18 13.99 14.61
CA GLU A 86 -4.55 14.11 15.13
C GLU A 86 -4.61 14.64 16.56
N ARG A 87 -3.70 14.20 17.43
CA ARG A 87 -3.76 14.50 18.87
C ARG A 87 -2.96 15.74 19.29
N TYR A 88 -1.93 16.10 18.53
CA TYR A 88 -0.97 17.13 18.92
C TYR A 88 -1.02 18.36 18.03
N SER A 89 -0.41 19.45 18.51
CA SER A 89 -0.27 20.66 17.72
C SER A 89 0.73 20.45 16.57
N LYS A 90 0.59 21.25 15.51
CA LYS A 90 1.52 21.23 14.36
C LYS A 90 2.98 21.47 14.78
N VAL A 91 3.20 22.22 15.85
CA VAL A 91 4.55 22.53 16.37
C VAL A 91 5.16 21.29 17.01
N ASP A 92 4.39 20.58 17.83
CA ASP A 92 4.85 19.37 18.51
C ASP A 92 5.13 18.25 17.50
N VAL A 93 4.26 18.09 16.49
CA VAL A 93 4.47 17.16 15.38
C VAL A 93 5.76 17.48 14.62
N ALA A 94 6.02 18.74 14.31
CA ALA A 94 7.24 19.15 13.62
C ALA A 94 8.50 18.83 14.45
N ASN A 95 8.48 19.13 15.76
CA ASN A 95 9.59 18.82 16.66
C ASN A 95 9.84 17.31 16.76
N ALA A 96 8.78 16.51 16.90
CA ALA A 96 8.88 15.05 16.95
C ALA A 96 9.47 14.48 15.63
N LEU A 97 9.04 15.01 14.48
CA LEU A 97 9.57 14.59 13.18
C LEU A 97 11.06 14.91 13.02
N ASP A 98 11.49 16.09 13.47
CA ASP A 98 12.92 16.44 13.46
C ASP A 98 13.74 15.56 14.41
N ALA A 99 13.23 15.26 15.61
CA ALA A 99 13.88 14.35 16.55
C ALA A 99 13.98 12.91 15.99
N LEU A 100 12.92 12.43 15.34
CA LEU A 100 12.90 11.13 14.66
C LEU A 100 13.88 11.09 13.48
N LYS A 101 13.98 12.18 12.72
CA LYS A 101 14.94 12.32 11.62
C LYS A 101 16.38 12.26 12.13
N ASP A 102 16.72 13.03 13.17
CA ASP A 102 18.07 13.09 13.73
C ASP A 102 18.47 11.76 14.37
N THR A 103 17.57 11.15 15.14
CA THR A 103 17.73 9.80 15.69
C THR A 103 17.89 8.77 14.57
N GLY A 104 17.07 8.89 13.52
CA GLY A 104 17.11 8.06 12.33
C GLY A 104 18.47 8.09 11.64
N PHE A 105 19.00 9.29 11.35
CA PHE A 105 20.30 9.46 10.72
C PHE A 105 21.44 8.97 11.61
N HIS A 106 21.41 9.32 12.90
CA HIS A 106 22.46 8.91 13.84
C HIS A 106 22.65 7.39 13.88
N TRP A 107 21.55 6.65 13.97
CA TRP A 107 21.56 5.20 14.06
C TRP A 107 21.65 4.50 12.70
N ALA A 108 21.24 5.15 11.60
CA ALA A 108 21.50 4.64 10.26
C ALA A 108 23.00 4.63 9.93
N THR A 109 23.77 5.63 10.38
CA THR A 109 25.24 5.62 10.22
C THR A 109 25.91 4.47 10.98
N ARG A 110 25.27 3.98 12.05
CA ARG A 110 25.82 2.96 12.98
C ARG A 110 25.19 1.58 12.81
N SER A 111 24.24 1.41 11.89
CA SER A 111 23.57 0.13 11.67
C SER A 111 24.44 -0.88 10.91
N GLY A 112 25.56 -0.44 10.33
CA GLY A 112 26.43 -1.31 9.53
C GLY A 112 25.80 -1.76 8.22
N VAL A 113 24.72 -1.10 7.76
CA VAL A 113 24.07 -1.42 6.48
C VAL A 113 25.05 -1.09 5.36
N THR A 114 25.50 -2.13 4.68
CA THR A 114 26.40 -2.09 3.53
C THR A 114 25.87 -3.02 2.44
N ILE A 115 26.46 -2.97 1.26
CA ILE A 115 26.16 -3.91 0.18
C ILE A 115 27.49 -4.48 -0.30
N SER A 116 27.65 -5.78 -0.14
CA SER A 116 28.71 -6.57 -0.73
C SER A 116 28.12 -7.62 -1.68
N MET A 117 29.00 -8.27 -2.45
CA MET A 117 28.57 -9.43 -3.22
C MET A 117 28.07 -10.52 -2.26
N ASP A 118 28.73 -10.76 -1.13
CA ASP A 118 28.35 -11.86 -0.22
C ASP A 118 26.98 -11.67 0.44
N ASP A 119 26.48 -10.43 0.52
CA ASP A 119 25.11 -10.15 1.01
C ASP A 119 24.03 -10.60 0.03
N VAL A 120 24.35 -10.80 -1.25
CA VAL A 120 23.41 -11.31 -2.25
C VAL A 120 23.47 -12.83 -2.27
N VAL A 121 22.68 -13.47 -1.42
CA VAL A 121 22.67 -14.93 -1.29
C VAL A 121 21.64 -15.55 -2.24
N SER A 122 22.11 -16.38 -3.17
CA SER A 122 21.25 -17.18 -4.04
C SER A 122 20.85 -18.50 -3.34
N PRO A 123 19.60 -18.95 -3.47
CA PRO A 123 19.16 -20.20 -2.85
C PRO A 123 19.87 -21.42 -3.50
N GLU A 124 20.44 -22.29 -2.67
CA GLU A 124 21.15 -23.50 -3.13
C GLU A 124 20.24 -24.48 -3.88
N SER A 125 18.94 -24.50 -3.56
CA SER A 125 17.92 -25.34 -4.20
C SER A 125 17.52 -24.85 -5.60
N LYS A 126 17.98 -23.68 -6.05
CA LYS A 126 17.63 -23.11 -7.36
C LYS A 126 17.83 -24.08 -8.54
N PRO A 127 18.98 -24.78 -8.69
CA PRO A 127 19.19 -25.68 -9.82
C PRO A 127 18.20 -26.85 -9.85
N GLU A 128 17.82 -27.37 -8.68
CA GLU A 128 16.87 -28.48 -8.56
C GLU A 128 15.46 -28.04 -8.96
N ILE A 129 15.03 -26.86 -8.49
CA ILE A 129 13.73 -26.25 -8.86
C ILE A 129 13.69 -26.03 -10.37
N LEU A 130 14.73 -25.43 -10.96
CA LEU A 130 14.78 -25.19 -12.40
C LEU A 130 14.75 -26.49 -13.20
N ALA A 131 15.46 -27.53 -12.78
CA ALA A 131 15.47 -28.83 -13.48
C ALA A 131 14.08 -29.49 -13.49
N LYS A 132 13.33 -29.40 -12.38
CA LYS A 132 11.93 -29.87 -12.28
C LYS A 132 11.05 -29.20 -13.33
N TYR A 133 11.10 -27.88 -13.44
CA TYR A 133 10.27 -27.12 -14.38
C TYR A 133 10.74 -27.23 -15.84
N GLU A 134 12.05 -27.40 -16.08
CA GLU A 134 12.57 -27.74 -17.40
C GLU A 134 12.01 -29.08 -17.90
N GLY A 135 11.94 -30.08 -17.01
CA GLY A 135 11.34 -31.37 -17.32
C GLY A 135 9.86 -31.27 -17.69
N GLN A 136 9.11 -30.38 -17.05
CA GLN A 136 7.70 -30.11 -17.41
C GLN A 136 7.59 -29.39 -18.75
N ALA A 137 8.37 -28.33 -18.96
CA ALA A 137 8.41 -27.59 -20.22
C ALA A 137 8.79 -28.49 -21.42
N ALA A 138 9.70 -29.45 -21.22
CA ALA A 138 10.08 -30.42 -22.24
C ALA A 138 8.93 -31.37 -22.61
N LYS A 139 8.07 -31.75 -21.65
CA LYS A 139 6.87 -32.57 -21.93
C LYS A 139 5.85 -31.81 -22.78
N VAL A 140 5.62 -30.54 -22.46
CA VAL A 140 4.75 -29.65 -23.25
C VAL A 140 5.28 -29.51 -24.68
N GLN A 141 6.59 -29.31 -24.84
CA GLN A 141 7.21 -29.28 -26.16
C GLN A 141 7.03 -30.61 -26.91
N GLN A 142 7.19 -31.75 -26.23
CA GLN A 142 6.98 -33.06 -26.85
C GLN A 142 5.53 -33.30 -27.27
N GLN A 143 4.55 -32.81 -26.50
CA GLN A 143 3.14 -32.88 -26.87
C GLN A 143 2.84 -32.05 -28.11
N PHE A 144 3.43 -30.85 -28.21
CA PHE A 144 3.34 -30.01 -29.40
C PHE A 144 3.96 -30.68 -30.62
N ASP A 145 5.17 -31.24 -30.48
CA ASP A 145 5.86 -31.93 -31.58
C ASP A 145 5.07 -33.17 -32.08
N ARG A 146 4.25 -33.78 -31.21
CA ARG A 146 3.32 -34.88 -31.55
C ARG A 146 1.98 -34.39 -32.11
N GLY A 147 1.74 -33.08 -32.19
CA GLY A 147 0.51 -32.47 -32.67
C GLY A 147 -0.69 -32.63 -31.72
N LEU A 148 -0.45 -32.85 -30.42
CA LEU A 148 -1.51 -33.01 -29.42
C LEU A 148 -2.08 -31.67 -28.92
N ILE A 149 -1.27 -30.61 -28.99
CA ILE A 149 -1.62 -29.25 -28.55
C ILE A 149 -1.28 -28.24 -29.65
N THR A 150 -1.97 -27.12 -29.64
CA THR A 150 -1.73 -25.98 -30.53
C THR A 150 -0.57 -25.10 -30.03
N GLU A 151 -0.10 -24.18 -30.87
CA GLU A 151 0.98 -23.25 -30.51
C GLU A 151 0.56 -22.25 -29.42
N ASP A 152 -0.72 -21.87 -29.40
CA ASP A 152 -1.24 -20.93 -28.40
C ASP A 152 -1.38 -21.61 -27.04
N GLU A 153 -1.89 -22.86 -27.01
CA GLU A 153 -1.93 -23.70 -25.80
C GLU A 153 -0.50 -23.96 -25.27
N ARG A 154 0.44 -24.33 -26.16
CA ARG A 154 1.86 -24.52 -25.80
C ARG A 154 2.42 -23.28 -25.11
N ARG A 155 2.15 -22.09 -25.66
CA ARG A 155 2.67 -20.83 -25.12
C ARG A 155 2.09 -20.54 -23.74
N GLN A 156 0.78 -20.70 -23.57
CA GLN A 156 0.10 -20.47 -22.31
C GLN A 156 0.60 -21.42 -21.21
N GLU A 157 0.69 -22.72 -21.51
CA GLU A 157 1.20 -23.71 -20.56
C GLU A 157 2.65 -23.42 -20.16
N LEU A 158 3.52 -23.04 -21.10
CA LEU A 158 4.90 -22.65 -20.78
C LEU A 158 4.95 -21.41 -19.88
N ILE A 159 4.09 -20.42 -20.11
CA ILE A 159 4.01 -19.22 -19.26
C ILE A 159 3.59 -19.60 -17.84
N GLU A 160 2.59 -20.47 -17.68
CA GLU A 160 2.13 -20.94 -16.37
C GLU A 160 3.23 -21.70 -15.62
N ILE A 161 3.90 -22.65 -16.29
CA ILE A 161 5.03 -23.42 -15.75
C ILE A 161 6.12 -22.49 -15.21
N TRP A 162 6.55 -21.50 -16.00
CA TRP A 162 7.63 -20.60 -15.60
C TRP A 162 7.20 -19.54 -14.59
N THR A 163 5.91 -19.20 -14.55
CA THR A 163 5.34 -18.35 -13.50
C THR A 163 5.41 -19.06 -12.16
N GLN A 164 5.00 -20.33 -12.10
CA GLN A 164 5.13 -21.17 -10.91
C GLN A 164 6.60 -21.35 -10.49
N ALA A 165 7.50 -21.63 -11.44
CA ALA A 165 8.92 -21.75 -11.16
C ALA A 165 9.50 -20.48 -10.52
N THR A 166 9.10 -19.31 -11.05
CA THR A 166 9.57 -18.02 -10.52
C THR A 166 9.04 -17.75 -9.10
N ALA A 167 7.84 -18.24 -8.78
CA ALA A 167 7.28 -18.15 -7.43
C ALA A 167 8.00 -19.09 -6.44
N GLU A 168 8.19 -20.37 -6.81
CA GLU A 168 8.89 -21.36 -5.97
C GLU A 168 10.34 -20.92 -5.66
N VAL A 169 11.06 -20.39 -6.67
CA VAL A 169 12.41 -19.83 -6.47
C VAL A 169 12.38 -18.58 -5.58
N ALA A 170 11.32 -17.75 -5.65
CA ALA A 170 11.19 -16.57 -4.79
C ALA A 170 10.97 -16.95 -3.31
N GLU A 171 10.17 -17.98 -3.06
CA GLU A 171 9.96 -18.52 -1.71
C GLU A 171 11.25 -19.11 -1.14
N ALA A 172 11.96 -19.92 -1.92
CA ALA A 172 13.26 -20.47 -1.53
C ALA A 172 14.29 -19.36 -1.24
N MET A 173 14.27 -18.28 -2.02
CA MET A 173 15.12 -17.12 -1.77
C MET A 173 14.76 -16.44 -0.44
N ASN A 174 13.48 -16.20 -0.16
CA ASN A 174 13.05 -15.55 1.08
C ASN A 174 13.44 -16.35 2.32
N ALA A 175 13.32 -17.68 2.26
CA ALA A 175 13.73 -18.58 3.35
C ALA A 175 15.26 -18.60 3.59
N ASN A 176 16.05 -18.25 2.58
CA ASN A 176 17.51 -18.24 2.64
C ASN A 176 18.09 -16.92 3.19
N PHE A 177 17.31 -15.84 3.24
CA PHE A 177 17.76 -14.57 3.80
C PHE A 177 17.62 -14.57 5.32
N ASN A 178 18.72 -14.29 6.01
CA ASN A 178 18.69 -13.98 7.44
C ASN A 178 18.16 -12.55 7.67
N GLU A 179 17.49 -12.33 8.80
CA GLU A 179 16.99 -11.00 9.19
C GLU A 179 18.11 -9.95 9.31
N ASP A 180 19.34 -10.40 9.60
CA ASP A 180 20.54 -9.57 9.74
C ASP A 180 21.16 -9.16 8.39
N ASN A 181 20.68 -9.73 7.28
CA ASN A 181 21.19 -9.36 5.97
C ASN A 181 20.81 -7.91 5.64
N PRO A 182 21.76 -7.03 5.28
CA PRO A 182 21.50 -5.61 5.06
C PRO A 182 20.54 -5.36 3.89
N ILE A 183 20.54 -6.21 2.87
CA ILE A 183 19.63 -6.10 1.73
C ILE A 183 18.21 -6.47 2.17
N TYR A 184 18.06 -7.53 2.94
CA TYR A 184 16.77 -7.92 3.51
C TYR A 184 16.22 -6.82 4.43
N MET A 185 17.05 -6.27 5.32
CA MET A 185 16.68 -5.16 6.19
C MET A 185 16.16 -3.94 5.43
N MET A 186 16.80 -3.52 4.34
CA MET A 186 16.37 -2.35 3.55
C MET A 186 14.99 -2.53 2.92
N VAL A 187 14.70 -3.75 2.43
CA VAL A 187 13.43 -4.09 1.79
C VAL A 187 12.34 -4.26 2.85
N ASN A 188 12.61 -5.02 3.91
CA ASN A 188 11.62 -5.33 4.95
C ASN A 188 11.27 -4.10 5.79
N SER A 189 12.23 -3.19 6.04
CA SER A 189 11.95 -1.92 6.72
C SER A 189 11.10 -0.97 5.88
N GLY A 190 10.89 -1.25 4.59
CA GLY A 190 10.20 -0.38 3.65
C GLY A 190 11.01 0.87 3.26
N ALA A 191 12.32 0.90 3.53
CA ALA A 191 13.15 2.06 3.23
C ALA A 191 13.38 2.21 1.73
N ARG A 192 13.81 1.13 1.07
CA ARG A 192 14.00 1.10 -0.38
C ARG A 192 14.04 -0.33 -0.90
N GLY A 193 13.44 -0.52 -2.06
CA GLY A 193 13.42 -1.79 -2.76
C GLY A 193 12.11 -2.56 -2.54
N ASN A 194 11.94 -3.63 -3.33
CA ASN A 194 10.84 -4.56 -3.15
C ASN A 194 11.36 -6.01 -3.30
N MET A 195 10.58 -6.98 -2.82
CA MET A 195 11.00 -8.38 -2.86
C MET A 195 11.16 -8.90 -4.30
N MET A 196 10.40 -8.35 -5.24
CA MET A 196 10.53 -8.68 -6.66
C MET A 196 11.88 -8.25 -7.25
N GLN A 197 12.43 -7.11 -6.83
CA GLN A 197 13.76 -6.62 -7.23
C GLN A 197 14.85 -7.49 -6.62
N LEU A 198 14.70 -7.84 -5.34
CA LEU A 198 15.62 -8.76 -4.68
C LEU A 198 15.68 -10.11 -5.41
N ARG A 199 14.51 -10.63 -5.83
CA ARG A 199 14.41 -11.83 -6.67
C ARG A 199 15.22 -11.72 -7.97
N GLN A 200 15.21 -10.57 -8.64
CA GLN A 200 15.96 -10.39 -9.89
C GLN A 200 17.47 -10.35 -9.67
N ILE A 201 17.92 -9.89 -8.50
CA ILE A 201 19.34 -9.79 -8.17
C ILE A 201 19.88 -11.15 -7.69
N ALA A 202 19.13 -11.85 -6.83
CA ALA A 202 19.61 -13.04 -6.11
C ALA A 202 19.06 -14.38 -6.63
N ALA A 203 17.88 -14.39 -7.27
CA ALA A 203 17.18 -15.62 -7.63
C ALA A 203 17.12 -15.82 -9.15
N MET A 204 16.20 -15.16 -9.85
CA MET A 204 16.07 -15.19 -11.30
C MET A 204 15.30 -13.99 -11.82
N ARG A 205 15.57 -13.58 -13.07
CA ARG A 205 14.84 -12.46 -13.69
C ARG A 205 13.41 -12.85 -14.10
N GLY A 206 13.22 -14.08 -14.59
CA GLY A 206 11.92 -14.63 -14.96
C GLY A 206 11.50 -14.34 -16.41
N LEU A 207 10.19 -14.37 -16.66
CA LEU A 207 9.59 -14.09 -17.97
C LEU A 207 9.70 -12.60 -18.32
N VAL A 208 9.88 -12.32 -19.60
CA VAL A 208 9.97 -10.95 -20.15
C VAL A 208 9.00 -10.78 -21.33
N ALA A 209 8.45 -9.58 -21.48
CA ALA A 209 7.61 -9.23 -22.61
C ALA A 209 8.42 -8.79 -23.85
N ASN A 210 7.93 -9.16 -25.04
CA ASN A 210 8.43 -8.65 -26.31
C ASN A 210 7.94 -7.20 -26.57
N PRO A 211 8.39 -6.53 -27.65
CA PRO A 211 7.92 -5.17 -27.98
C PRO A 211 6.40 -5.05 -28.19
N LYS A 212 5.74 -6.12 -28.66
CA LYS A 212 4.29 -6.17 -28.82
C LYS A 212 3.54 -6.26 -27.49
N GLY A 213 4.22 -6.63 -26.40
CA GLY A 213 3.63 -6.84 -25.07
C GLY A 213 3.31 -8.30 -24.76
N GLU A 214 3.59 -9.22 -25.69
CA GLU A 214 3.38 -10.65 -25.46
C GLU A 214 4.54 -11.22 -24.65
N ILE A 215 4.23 -12.14 -23.75
CA ILE A 215 5.23 -12.80 -22.92
C ILE A 215 6.04 -13.78 -23.77
N ILE A 216 7.36 -13.69 -23.68
CA ILE A 216 8.26 -14.64 -24.34
C ILE A 216 8.24 -15.93 -23.50
N PRO A 217 7.85 -17.09 -24.06
CA PRO A 217 7.70 -18.35 -23.31
C PRO A 217 9.04 -18.97 -22.86
N ARG A 218 10.16 -18.31 -23.15
CA ARG A 218 11.51 -18.68 -22.70
C ARG A 218 11.96 -17.69 -21.64
N PRO A 219 12.07 -18.10 -20.36
CA PRO A 219 12.45 -17.20 -19.28
C PRO A 219 13.95 -16.91 -19.29
N ILE A 220 14.33 -15.86 -18.57
CA ILE A 220 15.70 -15.62 -18.14
C ILE A 220 15.90 -16.34 -16.81
N LYS A 221 16.77 -17.37 -16.82
CA LYS A 221 17.03 -18.22 -15.65
C LYS A 221 18.12 -17.64 -14.76
N SER A 222 19.06 -16.92 -15.38
CA SER A 222 20.13 -16.21 -14.69
C SER A 222 19.58 -15.04 -13.88
N ASN A 223 20.32 -14.65 -12.83
CA ASN A 223 20.08 -13.40 -12.09
C ASN A 223 21.22 -12.40 -12.34
N TYR A 224 21.08 -11.17 -11.83
CA TYR A 224 22.10 -10.13 -12.04
C TYR A 224 23.42 -10.41 -11.31
N ARG A 225 23.42 -11.23 -10.26
CA ARG A 225 24.63 -11.70 -9.58
C ARG A 225 25.42 -12.69 -10.44
N GLU A 226 24.74 -13.70 -10.98
CA GLU A 226 25.32 -14.76 -11.83
C GLU A 226 25.81 -14.23 -13.17
N GLY A 227 25.14 -13.18 -13.66
CA GLY A 227 25.40 -12.59 -14.97
C GLY A 227 24.49 -13.19 -16.05
N LEU A 228 24.00 -12.32 -16.93
CA LEU A 228 23.12 -12.70 -18.03
C LEU A 228 23.94 -13.15 -19.24
N SER A 229 23.49 -14.20 -19.92
CA SER A 229 24.02 -14.54 -21.24
C SER A 229 23.69 -13.45 -22.27
N VAL A 230 24.39 -13.44 -23.41
CA VAL A 230 24.17 -12.45 -24.48
C VAL A 230 22.72 -12.43 -24.96
N VAL A 231 22.10 -13.61 -25.11
CA VAL A 231 20.70 -13.73 -25.54
C VAL A 231 19.75 -13.25 -24.46
N GLU A 232 19.96 -13.65 -23.20
CA GLU A 232 19.14 -13.20 -22.07
C GLU A 232 19.20 -11.68 -21.88
N TYR A 233 20.39 -11.09 -22.01
CA TYR A 233 20.57 -9.65 -21.95
C TYR A 233 19.85 -8.96 -23.11
N PHE A 234 19.98 -9.47 -24.34
CA PHE A 234 19.31 -8.91 -25.51
C PHE A 234 17.77 -8.92 -25.35
N ILE A 235 17.18 -10.04 -24.91
CA ILE A 235 15.73 -10.12 -24.72
C ILE A 235 15.25 -9.17 -23.62
N ALA A 236 16.01 -9.00 -22.53
CA ALA A 236 15.68 -8.08 -21.44
C ALA A 236 15.60 -6.61 -21.89
N THR A 237 16.33 -6.21 -22.95
CA THR A 237 16.33 -4.82 -23.43
C THR A 237 15.00 -4.36 -24.01
N HIS A 238 14.19 -5.27 -24.57
CA HIS A 238 12.91 -4.92 -25.20
C HIS A 238 11.94 -4.29 -24.20
N GLY A 239 11.74 -4.96 -23.06
CA GLY A 239 10.88 -4.46 -21.98
C GLY A 239 11.39 -3.16 -21.38
N ALA A 240 12.70 -3.05 -21.15
CA ALA A 240 13.32 -1.84 -20.58
C ALA A 240 13.12 -0.62 -21.50
N ARG A 241 13.37 -0.75 -22.79
CA ARG A 241 13.22 0.35 -23.75
C ARG A 241 11.76 0.77 -23.94
N LYS A 242 10.85 -0.21 -24.00
CA LYS A 242 9.40 0.06 -24.06
C LYS A 242 8.94 0.79 -22.81
N GLY A 243 9.38 0.38 -21.62
CA GLY A 243 9.05 1.05 -20.36
C GLY A 243 9.47 2.53 -20.33
N LEU A 244 10.67 2.86 -20.85
CA LEU A 244 11.11 4.25 -20.96
C LEU A 244 10.25 5.08 -21.91
N ALA A 245 9.89 4.52 -23.07
CA ALA A 245 9.03 5.20 -24.04
C ALA A 245 7.60 5.40 -23.50
N ASP A 246 7.01 4.35 -22.93
CA ASP A 246 5.66 4.38 -22.35
C ASP A 246 5.59 5.38 -21.19
N THR A 247 6.64 5.50 -20.38
CA THR A 247 6.71 6.49 -19.31
C THR A 247 6.62 7.93 -19.85
N ALA A 248 7.39 8.23 -20.90
CA ALA A 248 7.37 9.56 -21.51
C ALA A 248 6.01 9.88 -22.16
N LEU A 249 5.44 8.93 -22.89
CA LEU A 249 4.13 9.10 -23.54
C LEU A 249 3.01 9.29 -22.52
N ARG A 250 2.94 8.41 -21.52
CA ARG A 250 1.83 8.40 -20.56
C ARG A 250 1.87 9.57 -19.57
N THR A 251 3.04 10.17 -19.34
CA THR A 251 3.16 11.43 -18.56
C THR A 251 2.36 12.55 -19.23
N ALA A 252 2.38 12.62 -20.57
CA ALA A 252 1.59 13.61 -21.30
C ALA A 252 0.08 13.37 -21.15
N ASP A 253 -0.37 12.11 -21.22
CA ASP A 253 -1.79 11.75 -21.06
C ASP A 253 -2.31 12.09 -19.66
N SER A 254 -1.53 11.79 -18.61
CA SER A 254 -1.88 12.16 -17.24
C SER A 254 -1.90 13.67 -17.03
N GLY A 255 -0.95 14.41 -17.61
CA GLY A 255 -0.95 15.87 -17.58
C GLY A 255 -2.17 16.46 -18.30
N TYR A 256 -2.57 15.89 -19.42
CA TYR A 256 -3.78 16.28 -20.14
C TYR A 256 -5.06 16.02 -19.35
N LEU A 257 -5.19 14.84 -18.73
CA LEU A 257 -6.30 14.54 -17.83
C LEU A 257 -6.36 15.54 -16.67
N THR A 258 -5.22 15.79 -16.00
CA THR A 258 -5.14 16.73 -14.88
C THR A 258 -5.58 18.13 -15.29
N ARG A 259 -5.12 18.61 -16.45
CA ARG A 259 -5.54 19.91 -16.99
C ARG A 259 -7.05 19.98 -17.19
N ARG A 260 -7.67 18.93 -17.73
CA ARG A 260 -9.14 18.88 -17.94
C ARG A 260 -9.91 18.82 -16.64
N LEU A 261 -9.41 18.06 -15.66
CA LEU A 261 -9.99 18.01 -14.31
C LEU A 261 -9.94 19.38 -13.64
N VAL A 262 -8.83 20.11 -13.76
CA VAL A 262 -8.73 21.48 -13.23
C VAL A 262 -9.71 22.41 -13.95
N ASP A 263 -9.78 22.37 -15.27
CA ASP A 263 -10.66 23.23 -16.07
C ASP A 263 -12.14 23.06 -15.70
N VAL A 264 -12.61 21.82 -15.48
CA VAL A 264 -14.01 21.55 -15.10
C VAL A 264 -14.32 21.88 -13.63
N SER A 265 -13.31 21.89 -12.75
CA SER A 265 -13.51 22.00 -11.30
C SER A 265 -12.99 23.29 -10.67
N GLN A 266 -12.32 24.17 -11.42
CA GLN A 266 -11.70 25.39 -10.88
C GLN A 266 -12.68 26.32 -10.16
N ASP A 267 -13.96 26.32 -10.55
CA ASP A 267 -15.00 27.15 -9.94
C ASP A 267 -15.67 26.51 -8.71
N VAL A 268 -15.30 25.26 -8.37
CA VAL A 268 -15.82 24.55 -7.19
C VAL A 268 -15.05 24.98 -5.95
N ILE A 269 -15.62 25.97 -5.26
CA ILE A 269 -15.08 26.62 -4.05
C ILE A 269 -16.11 26.47 -2.92
N ILE A 270 -15.65 26.39 -1.67
CA ILE A 270 -16.54 26.45 -0.51
C ILE A 270 -17.10 27.87 -0.34
N ARG A 271 -18.42 28.05 -0.44
CA ARG A 271 -19.06 29.39 -0.43
C ARG A 271 -19.80 29.72 0.86
N GLU A 272 -20.27 28.70 1.57
CA GLU A 272 -21.10 28.86 2.76
C GLU A 272 -20.81 27.76 3.79
N PRO A 273 -21.08 27.97 5.08
CA PRO A 273 -20.80 26.97 6.11
C PRO A 273 -21.74 25.75 6.03
N ASP A 274 -23.02 25.96 5.76
CA ASP A 274 -24.04 24.91 5.75
C ASP A 274 -25.18 25.27 4.79
N CYS A 275 -25.52 24.37 3.86
CA CYS A 275 -26.65 24.54 2.95
C CYS A 275 -28.00 24.15 3.57
N GLY A 276 -28.03 23.63 4.80
CA GLY A 276 -29.25 23.24 5.51
C GLY A 276 -29.92 21.95 5.02
N THR A 277 -29.26 21.17 4.17
CA THR A 277 -29.82 19.91 3.67
C THR A 277 -29.69 18.79 4.71
N GLU A 278 -30.76 18.03 4.90
CA GLU A 278 -30.77 16.78 5.69
C GLU A 278 -30.46 15.55 4.81
N ARG A 279 -30.22 15.77 3.52
CA ARG A 279 -29.94 14.70 2.57
C ARG A 279 -28.52 14.18 2.77
N GLY A 280 -28.42 12.91 3.13
CA GLY A 280 -27.16 12.16 3.18
C GLY A 280 -27.19 10.93 2.29
N LEU A 281 -26.01 10.40 1.97
CA LEU A 281 -25.89 9.08 1.36
C LEU A 281 -25.60 8.03 2.43
N PRO A 282 -26.27 6.87 2.38
CA PRO A 282 -25.88 5.73 3.20
C PRO A 282 -24.50 5.22 2.80
N LYS A 283 -23.65 4.97 3.78
CA LYS A 283 -22.31 4.39 3.63
C LYS A 283 -22.12 3.26 4.62
N LYS A 284 -21.62 2.13 4.14
CA LYS A 284 -21.28 0.98 4.97
C LYS A 284 -20.04 1.29 5.79
N ILE A 285 -20.13 1.10 7.10
CA ILE A 285 -19.03 1.28 8.05
C ILE A 285 -18.39 -0.06 8.43
N ALA A 286 -19.19 -1.12 8.51
CA ALA A 286 -18.69 -2.44 8.89
C ALA A 286 -19.31 -3.51 8.00
N GLU A 287 -18.58 -4.61 7.85
CA GLU A 287 -19.09 -5.87 7.32
C GLU A 287 -19.20 -6.88 8.44
N LYS A 288 -20.31 -7.60 8.44
CA LYS A 288 -20.57 -8.67 9.39
C LYS A 288 -20.03 -9.98 8.84
N LEU A 289 -19.06 -10.55 9.56
CA LEU A 289 -18.52 -11.88 9.27
C LEU A 289 -19.53 -12.97 9.65
N GLU A 290 -19.30 -14.19 9.16
CA GLU A 290 -20.15 -15.36 9.43
C GLU A 290 -20.23 -15.72 10.92
N ASP A 291 -19.21 -15.36 11.70
CA ASP A 291 -19.13 -15.53 13.15
C ASP A 291 -19.93 -14.45 13.94
N GLY A 292 -20.48 -13.46 13.25
CA GLY A 292 -21.22 -12.35 13.83
C GLY A 292 -20.36 -11.16 14.29
N THR A 293 -19.04 -11.24 14.11
CA THR A 293 -18.10 -10.14 14.42
C THR A 293 -18.21 -9.06 13.34
N LEU A 294 -18.21 -7.79 13.74
CA LEU A 294 -18.16 -6.66 12.81
C LEU A 294 -16.71 -6.26 12.58
N VAL A 295 -16.32 -6.19 11.31
CA VAL A 295 -15.00 -5.74 10.87
C VAL A 295 -15.18 -4.45 10.06
N PRO A 296 -14.28 -3.46 10.18
CA PRO A 296 -14.33 -2.26 9.35
C PRO A 296 -14.40 -2.62 7.86
N HIS A 297 -15.31 -1.97 7.13
CA HIS A 297 -15.44 -2.18 5.69
C HIS A 297 -14.17 -1.68 4.95
N GLU A 298 -13.79 -2.34 3.85
CA GLU A 298 -12.52 -2.08 3.13
C GLU A 298 -12.31 -0.61 2.74
N HIS A 299 -13.39 0.13 2.48
CA HIS A 299 -13.36 1.52 2.03
C HIS A 299 -13.76 2.56 3.09
N VAL A 300 -13.77 2.23 4.38
CA VAL A 300 -14.19 3.16 5.44
C VAL A 300 -13.33 4.43 5.47
N GLU A 301 -12.01 4.28 5.37
CA GLU A 301 -11.03 5.39 5.36
C GLU A 301 -11.25 6.39 4.22
N THR A 302 -11.85 5.97 3.11
CA THR A 302 -12.08 6.84 1.94
C THR A 302 -13.51 7.30 1.79
N SER A 303 -14.47 6.61 2.42
CA SER A 303 -15.89 6.84 2.23
C SER A 303 -16.58 7.53 3.40
N ILE A 304 -16.10 7.32 4.63
CA ILE A 304 -16.71 7.83 5.88
C ILE A 304 -15.75 8.73 6.66
N TYR A 305 -14.47 8.35 6.77
CA TYR A 305 -13.48 9.20 7.45
C TYR A 305 -13.48 10.62 6.88
N ALA A 306 -13.31 11.63 7.74
CA ALA A 306 -13.31 13.05 7.38
C ALA A 306 -14.64 13.57 6.79
N ARG A 307 -15.75 12.84 6.96
CA ARG A 307 -17.11 13.27 6.60
C ARG A 307 -17.90 13.74 7.80
N ALA A 308 -18.90 14.58 7.53
CA ALA A 308 -19.89 14.96 8.53
C ALA A 308 -21.09 14.02 8.53
N SER A 309 -21.62 13.69 9.71
CA SER A 309 -22.89 12.95 9.85
C SER A 309 -24.05 13.76 9.26
N ALA A 310 -25.01 13.08 8.62
CA ALA A 310 -26.21 13.74 8.09
C ALA A 310 -27.34 13.81 9.13
N THR A 311 -27.41 12.82 10.02
CA THR A 311 -28.41 12.68 11.09
C THR A 311 -27.70 12.28 12.37
N ASP A 312 -28.33 12.50 13.52
CA ASP A 312 -27.83 11.99 14.80
C ASP A 312 -27.65 10.47 14.71
N ILE A 313 -26.46 10.00 15.05
CA ILE A 313 -26.15 8.57 15.06
C ILE A 313 -26.32 8.08 16.50
N VAL A 314 -27.31 7.22 16.70
CA VAL A 314 -27.66 6.70 18.03
C VAL A 314 -27.17 5.26 18.19
N ASP A 315 -26.77 4.92 19.41
CA ASP A 315 -26.49 3.53 19.78
C ASP A 315 -27.82 2.75 19.80
N PRO A 316 -27.95 1.66 19.00
CA PRO A 316 -29.16 0.84 18.99
C PRO A 316 -29.53 0.22 20.35
N LYS A 317 -28.57 0.06 21.26
CA LYS A 317 -28.77 -0.60 22.56
C LYS A 317 -29.16 0.37 23.66
N SER A 318 -28.45 1.50 23.75
CA SER A 318 -28.63 2.49 24.83
C SER A 318 -29.55 3.64 24.45
N GLY A 319 -29.71 3.93 23.16
CA GLY A 319 -30.43 5.11 22.66
C GLY A 319 -29.67 6.43 22.88
N GLU A 320 -28.41 6.36 23.32
CA GLU A 320 -27.54 7.54 23.46
C GLU A 320 -27.07 8.02 22.07
N ILE A 321 -26.97 9.33 21.89
CA ILE A 321 -26.39 9.93 20.69
C ILE A 321 -24.87 9.73 20.76
N LEU A 322 -24.33 8.94 19.85
CA LEU A 322 -22.89 8.71 19.71
C LEU A 322 -22.22 9.90 19.03
N ILE A 323 -22.83 10.38 17.94
CA ILE A 323 -22.36 11.50 17.11
C ILE A 323 -23.56 12.36 16.72
N GLY A 324 -23.48 13.66 16.97
CA GLY A 324 -24.52 14.62 16.62
C GLY A 324 -24.55 14.92 15.13
N ALA A 325 -25.69 15.37 14.61
CA ALA A 325 -25.86 15.73 13.20
C ALA A 325 -24.92 16.89 12.78
N GLY A 326 -24.15 16.66 11.72
CA GLY A 326 -23.20 17.62 11.18
C GLY A 326 -21.85 17.66 11.90
N GLU A 327 -21.62 16.76 12.86
CA GLU A 327 -20.32 16.53 13.46
C GLU A 327 -19.43 15.70 12.53
N ASP A 328 -18.13 15.96 12.62
CA ASP A 328 -17.08 15.35 11.81
C ASP A 328 -16.69 13.99 12.38
N ILE A 329 -16.48 13.00 11.50
CA ILE A 329 -16.23 11.61 11.87
C ILE A 329 -14.73 11.30 11.71
N GLY A 330 -14.04 11.08 12.83
CA GLY A 330 -12.64 10.63 12.88
C GLY A 330 -12.47 9.12 13.09
N ASP A 331 -11.22 8.68 13.28
CA ASP A 331 -10.90 7.26 13.52
C ASP A 331 -11.50 6.74 14.83
N ASP A 332 -11.34 7.49 15.93
CA ASP A 332 -11.92 7.13 17.24
C ASP A 332 -13.46 7.00 17.18
N ASP A 333 -14.10 7.83 16.36
CA ASP A 333 -15.54 7.80 16.15
C ASP A 333 -15.96 6.55 15.37
N ILE A 334 -15.21 6.18 14.33
CA ILE A 334 -15.45 4.97 13.54
C ILE A 334 -15.38 3.73 14.43
N ASP A 335 -14.34 3.62 15.26
CA ASP A 335 -14.19 2.49 16.19
C ASP A 335 -15.34 2.42 17.20
N ARG A 336 -15.77 3.58 17.72
CA ARG A 336 -16.92 3.68 18.63
C ARG A 336 -18.22 3.25 17.96
N LEU A 337 -18.44 3.62 16.70
CA LEU A 337 -19.62 3.25 15.92
C LEU A 337 -19.67 1.75 15.61
N ILE A 338 -18.52 1.15 15.28
CA ILE A 338 -18.39 -0.29 15.02
C ILE A 338 -18.63 -1.07 16.32
N ALA A 339 -18.05 -0.62 17.44
CA ALA A 339 -18.28 -1.23 18.76
C ALA A 339 -19.74 -1.16 19.22
N ALA A 340 -20.48 -0.11 18.82
CA ALA A 340 -21.92 0.01 19.06
C ALA A 340 -22.76 -0.97 18.22
N GLY A 341 -22.19 -1.55 17.16
CA GLY A 341 -22.85 -2.55 16.32
C GLY A 341 -23.49 -1.99 15.05
N LEU A 342 -23.08 -0.82 14.59
CA LEU A 342 -23.63 -0.18 13.40
C LEU A 342 -22.97 -0.72 12.12
N GLU A 343 -23.78 -1.06 11.11
CA GLU A 343 -23.32 -1.55 9.81
C GLU A 343 -23.30 -0.44 8.74
N GLU A 344 -24.17 0.56 8.88
CA GLU A 344 -24.35 1.64 7.92
C GLU A 344 -24.63 2.97 8.62
N VAL A 345 -24.05 4.05 8.11
CA VAL A 345 -24.26 5.41 8.58
C VAL A 345 -24.61 6.35 7.42
N ARG A 346 -25.43 7.36 7.69
CA ARG A 346 -25.74 8.40 6.71
C ARG A 346 -24.80 9.59 6.88
N VAL A 347 -24.03 9.87 5.84
CA VAL A 347 -23.07 10.98 5.82
C VAL A 347 -23.49 12.05 4.81
N ARG A 348 -23.14 13.31 5.11
CA ARG A 348 -23.30 14.41 4.16
C ARG A 348 -22.29 14.26 3.03
N THR A 349 -22.67 14.74 1.85
CA THR A 349 -21.81 14.67 0.67
C THR A 349 -22.06 15.86 -0.24
N VAL A 350 -21.03 16.25 -0.99
CA VAL A 350 -21.12 17.27 -2.03
C VAL A 350 -22.15 16.91 -3.12
N LEU A 351 -22.46 15.62 -3.31
CA LEU A 351 -23.46 15.14 -4.28
C LEU A 351 -24.90 15.50 -3.90
N THR A 352 -25.18 15.72 -2.62
CA THR A 352 -26.51 16.09 -2.10
C THR A 352 -26.56 17.52 -1.59
N CYS A 353 -25.49 18.31 -1.79
CA CYS A 353 -25.39 19.68 -1.35
C CYS A 353 -26.35 20.59 -2.15
N GLU A 354 -27.07 21.46 -1.45
CA GLU A 354 -28.07 22.37 -2.04
C GLU A 354 -27.59 23.83 -2.10
N ALA A 355 -26.28 24.04 -1.92
CA ALA A 355 -25.64 25.34 -2.10
C ALA A 355 -25.85 25.87 -3.53
N ALA A 356 -26.19 27.16 -3.66
CA ALA A 356 -26.49 27.76 -4.96
C ALA A 356 -25.28 27.81 -5.91
N ALA A 357 -24.06 27.94 -5.36
CA ALA A 357 -22.81 27.94 -6.12
C ALA A 357 -21.71 27.25 -5.30
N GLY A 358 -20.92 26.39 -5.95
CA GLY A 358 -19.84 25.65 -5.29
C GLY A 358 -20.36 24.57 -4.34
N SER A 359 -19.87 24.54 -3.11
CA SER A 359 -20.35 23.63 -2.07
C SER A 359 -20.34 24.30 -0.69
N CYS A 360 -21.04 23.70 0.27
CA CYS A 360 -20.96 24.14 1.67
C CYS A 360 -19.91 23.34 2.46
N ALA A 361 -19.39 23.93 3.53
CA ALA A 361 -18.34 23.32 4.34
C ALA A 361 -18.78 21.98 4.96
N LYS A 362 -19.99 21.90 5.53
CA LYS A 362 -20.49 20.66 6.14
C LYS A 362 -20.77 19.52 5.14
N CYS A 363 -21.14 19.81 3.90
CA CYS A 363 -21.30 18.75 2.88
C CYS A 363 -19.97 18.27 2.32
N TYR A 364 -18.94 19.10 2.35
CA TYR A 364 -17.57 18.71 2.00
C TYR A 364 -16.95 17.86 3.12
N GLY A 365 -16.95 18.38 4.35
CA GLY A 365 -16.35 17.75 5.53
C GLY A 365 -15.01 18.38 5.92
N ARG A 366 -14.12 17.56 6.46
CA ARG A 366 -12.79 17.97 6.93
C ARG A 366 -11.83 18.19 5.75
N SER A 367 -11.04 19.26 5.80
CA SER A 367 -9.90 19.45 4.90
C SER A 367 -8.76 18.52 5.33
N LEU A 368 -8.38 17.61 4.43
CA LEU A 368 -7.34 16.61 4.68
C LEU A 368 -5.95 17.24 4.91
N ALA A 369 -5.75 18.50 4.51
CA ALA A 369 -4.49 19.22 4.73
C ALA A 369 -4.40 19.85 6.13
N THR A 370 -5.53 20.27 6.70
CA THR A 370 -5.57 20.97 7.99
C THR A 370 -6.02 20.08 9.14
N GLY A 371 -6.70 18.96 8.85
CA GLY A 371 -7.31 18.09 9.84
C GLY A 371 -8.57 18.69 10.50
N LYS A 372 -9.08 19.81 9.97
CA LYS A 372 -10.24 20.53 10.51
C LYS A 372 -11.32 20.71 9.44
N LEU A 373 -12.51 21.13 9.84
CA LEU A 373 -13.56 21.53 8.89
C LEU A 373 -12.99 22.51 7.85
N VAL A 374 -13.34 22.30 6.58
CA VAL A 374 -12.86 23.12 5.46
C VAL A 374 -13.24 24.60 5.62
N ASP A 375 -12.33 25.49 5.26
CA ASP A 375 -12.55 26.93 5.35
C ASP A 375 -13.36 27.48 4.16
N ILE A 376 -14.11 28.56 4.41
CA ILE A 376 -14.81 29.28 3.34
C ILE A 376 -13.79 29.92 2.40
N GLY A 377 -13.95 29.69 1.09
CA GLY A 377 -13.04 30.17 0.06
C GLY A 377 -12.00 29.14 -0.39
N GLU A 378 -11.92 27.97 0.24
CA GLU A 378 -10.98 26.91 -0.18
C GLU A 378 -11.35 26.35 -1.56
N ALA A 379 -10.36 26.29 -2.47
CA ALA A 379 -10.52 25.83 -3.85
C ALA A 379 -10.49 24.30 -3.95
N VAL A 380 -11.49 23.67 -3.33
CA VAL A 380 -11.58 22.20 -3.20
C VAL A 380 -11.64 21.47 -4.55
N GLY A 381 -12.17 22.10 -5.60
CA GLY A 381 -12.16 21.53 -6.95
C GLY A 381 -10.75 21.35 -7.51
N THR A 382 -9.91 22.38 -7.42
CA THR A 382 -8.51 22.31 -7.86
C THR A 382 -7.72 21.29 -7.04
N ILE A 383 -7.94 21.23 -5.73
CA ILE A 383 -7.30 20.24 -4.85
C ILE A 383 -7.71 18.81 -5.28
N ALA A 384 -8.99 18.57 -5.54
CA ALA A 384 -9.48 17.27 -6.00
C ALA A 384 -8.89 16.89 -7.37
N ALA A 385 -8.84 17.83 -8.32
CA ALA A 385 -8.26 17.62 -9.64
C ALA A 385 -6.77 17.23 -9.57
N GLN A 386 -5.99 17.91 -8.72
CA GLN A 386 -4.58 17.58 -8.50
C GLN A 386 -4.43 16.21 -7.81
N SER A 387 -5.25 15.93 -6.81
CA SER A 387 -5.21 14.67 -6.05
C SER A 387 -5.56 13.45 -6.92
N ILE A 388 -6.40 13.62 -7.94
CA ILE A 388 -6.71 12.56 -8.93
C ILE A 388 -5.65 12.53 -10.04
N GLY A 389 -5.18 13.70 -10.47
CA GLY A 389 -4.26 13.86 -11.58
C GLY A 389 -2.83 13.38 -11.29
N GLU A 390 -2.28 13.70 -10.12
CA GLU A 390 -0.91 13.34 -9.71
C GLU A 390 -0.71 11.82 -9.71
N PRO A 391 -1.57 10.99 -9.08
CA PRO A 391 -1.46 9.53 -9.17
C PRO A 391 -1.64 9.00 -10.59
N GLY A 392 -2.27 9.74 -11.50
CA GLY A 392 -2.33 9.39 -12.92
C GLY A 392 -0.94 9.19 -13.55
N THR A 393 0.06 9.95 -13.08
CA THR A 393 1.46 9.76 -13.49
C THR A 393 2.04 8.48 -12.87
N GLN A 394 1.61 8.12 -11.67
CA GLN A 394 2.08 6.90 -10.97
C GLN A 394 1.44 5.62 -11.50
N LEU A 395 0.15 5.64 -11.82
CA LEU A 395 -0.56 4.52 -12.49
C LEU A 395 0.10 4.18 -13.83
N THR A 396 0.73 5.17 -14.45
CA THR A 396 1.43 5.02 -15.72
C THR A 396 2.93 4.73 -15.54
N MET A 397 3.56 5.21 -14.47
CA MET A 397 4.95 4.89 -14.11
C MET A 397 5.14 3.53 -13.41
N ARG A 398 4.14 2.96 -12.73
CA ARG A 398 4.23 1.64 -12.08
C ARG A 398 4.54 0.50 -13.07
N THR A 399 4.28 0.69 -14.36
CA THR A 399 4.76 -0.17 -15.46
C THR A 399 6.29 -0.36 -15.47
N PHE A 400 7.05 0.60 -14.91
CA PHE A 400 8.51 0.53 -14.75
C PHE A 400 8.94 -0.47 -13.67
N HIS A 401 8.20 -0.54 -12.55
CA HIS A 401 8.57 -1.39 -11.40
C HIS A 401 8.23 -2.87 -11.62
N THR A 402 7.20 -3.16 -12.42
CA THR A 402 6.91 -4.53 -12.86
C THR A 402 7.84 -5.00 -13.98
N GLY A 403 8.61 -4.10 -14.61
CA GLY A 403 9.80 -4.44 -15.39
C GLY A 403 9.62 -5.57 -16.40
N GLY A 404 8.50 -5.57 -17.15
CA GLY A 404 8.20 -6.59 -18.16
C GLY A 404 7.91 -7.99 -17.61
N VAL A 405 7.74 -8.16 -16.29
CA VAL A 405 7.27 -9.40 -15.66
C VAL A 405 5.76 -9.50 -15.89
N ALA A 406 5.33 -10.66 -16.38
CA ALA A 406 3.93 -11.01 -16.55
C ALA A 406 3.17 -10.90 -15.21
N GLY A 407 2.15 -10.05 -15.18
CA GLY A 407 1.21 -9.88 -14.08
C GLY A 407 -0.04 -9.19 -14.60
N ASP A 408 -1.13 -9.26 -13.83
CA ASP A 408 -2.46 -8.79 -14.25
C ASP A 408 -2.40 -7.44 -14.95
N ASP A 409 -3.07 -7.37 -16.09
CA ASP A 409 -2.97 -6.31 -17.08
C ASP A 409 -3.50 -4.98 -16.51
N ILE A 410 -2.62 -4.22 -15.86
CA ILE A 410 -2.85 -2.85 -15.35
C ILE A 410 -3.22 -1.87 -16.50
N THR A 411 -3.22 -2.29 -17.78
CA THR A 411 -3.52 -1.41 -18.92
C THR A 411 -4.92 -0.82 -18.93
N HIS A 412 -5.83 -1.27 -18.05
CA HIS A 412 -7.09 -0.55 -17.82
C HIS A 412 -6.92 0.75 -17.02
N GLY A 413 -5.84 0.99 -16.27
CA GLY A 413 -5.72 2.07 -15.29
C GLY A 413 -6.14 3.47 -15.78
N LEU A 414 -5.26 4.19 -16.47
CA LEU A 414 -5.56 5.54 -16.96
C LEU A 414 -6.65 5.57 -18.05
N PRO A 415 -6.66 4.67 -19.05
CA PRO A 415 -7.72 4.65 -20.07
C PRO A 415 -9.12 4.50 -19.49
N ARG A 416 -9.30 3.68 -18.45
CA ARG A 416 -10.59 3.52 -17.79
C ARG A 416 -11.00 4.77 -17.03
N VAL A 417 -10.06 5.42 -16.34
CA VAL A 417 -10.32 6.69 -15.66
C VAL A 417 -10.78 7.76 -16.66
N VAL A 418 -10.08 7.88 -17.79
CA VAL A 418 -10.46 8.80 -18.89
C VAL A 418 -11.84 8.45 -19.44
N GLU A 419 -12.13 7.17 -19.68
CA GLU A 419 -13.42 6.69 -20.16
C GLU A 419 -14.57 7.07 -19.22
N LEU A 420 -14.37 6.95 -17.91
CA LEU A 420 -15.34 7.30 -16.87
C LEU A 420 -15.58 8.82 -16.80
N PHE A 421 -14.53 9.64 -16.75
CA PHE A 421 -14.66 11.10 -16.68
C PHE A 421 -15.23 11.72 -17.96
N GLU A 422 -15.05 11.06 -19.11
CA GLU A 422 -15.62 11.49 -20.38
C GLU A 422 -16.99 10.89 -20.69
N ALA A 423 -17.54 10.06 -19.79
CA ALA A 423 -18.80 9.34 -20.00
C ALA A 423 -18.86 8.60 -21.34
N ARG A 424 -17.73 8.00 -21.78
CA ARG A 424 -17.65 7.24 -23.03
C ARG A 424 -18.33 5.87 -22.87
N GLN A 425 -18.74 5.28 -23.99
CA GLN A 425 -19.27 3.92 -23.97
C GLN A 425 -18.16 2.90 -23.64
N PRO A 426 -18.38 2.01 -22.66
CA PRO A 426 -17.38 1.03 -22.28
C PRO A 426 -17.20 -0.04 -23.36
N LYS A 427 -15.94 -0.44 -23.58
CA LYS A 427 -15.60 -1.50 -24.55
C LYS A 427 -16.23 -2.84 -24.16
N GLY A 428 -16.23 -3.17 -22.86
CA GLY A 428 -16.89 -4.35 -22.30
C GLY A 428 -18.27 -4.00 -21.72
N LYS A 429 -19.20 -3.56 -22.57
CA LYS A 429 -20.54 -3.15 -22.14
C LYS A 429 -21.30 -4.34 -21.54
N ALA A 430 -21.59 -4.28 -20.24
CA ALA A 430 -22.51 -5.19 -19.59
C ALA A 430 -23.95 -4.63 -19.70
N PRO A 431 -24.93 -5.40 -20.23
CA PRO A 431 -26.33 -4.99 -20.19
C PRO A 431 -26.82 -4.95 -18.74
N ILE A 432 -27.63 -3.95 -18.42
CA ILE A 432 -28.33 -3.84 -17.13
C ILE A 432 -29.83 -4.01 -17.38
N THR A 433 -30.54 -4.57 -16.40
CA THR A 433 -32.00 -4.64 -16.47
C THR A 433 -32.61 -3.28 -16.15
N GLU A 434 -33.55 -2.83 -16.98
CA GLU A 434 -34.31 -1.60 -16.74
C GLU A 434 -35.42 -1.79 -15.69
N VAL A 435 -35.79 -3.05 -15.43
CA VAL A 435 -36.89 -3.41 -14.52
C VAL A 435 -36.49 -4.53 -13.56
N ALA A 436 -37.03 -4.50 -12.35
CA ALA A 436 -36.93 -5.62 -11.42
C ALA A 436 -37.77 -6.80 -11.94
N GLY A 437 -37.28 -8.03 -11.78
CA GLY A 437 -37.96 -9.21 -12.29
C GLY A 437 -37.26 -10.51 -11.95
N ARG A 438 -37.66 -11.59 -12.64
CA ARG A 438 -37.01 -12.90 -12.56
C ARG A 438 -36.17 -13.13 -13.80
N VAL A 439 -34.95 -13.58 -13.62
CA VAL A 439 -34.05 -13.95 -14.71
C VAL A 439 -34.40 -15.37 -15.17
N GLN A 440 -34.54 -15.55 -16.49
CA GLN A 440 -34.55 -16.85 -17.13
C GLN A 440 -33.40 -16.90 -18.11
N ILE A 441 -32.50 -17.87 -17.92
CA ILE A 441 -31.35 -18.08 -18.81
C ILE A 441 -31.78 -19.13 -19.84
N ASP A 442 -31.71 -18.77 -21.11
CA ASP A 442 -31.96 -19.67 -22.25
C ASP A 442 -30.64 -19.87 -23.01
N ASP A 443 -30.09 -21.08 -22.94
CA ASP A 443 -28.80 -21.47 -23.54
C ASP A 443 -28.91 -21.91 -25.01
N SER A 444 -29.98 -21.53 -25.72
CA SER A 444 -30.11 -21.80 -27.15
C SER A 444 -29.04 -21.08 -27.99
N GLU A 445 -28.44 -21.79 -28.97
CA GLU A 445 -27.33 -21.29 -29.81
C GLU A 445 -27.64 -19.97 -30.52
N ALA A 446 -28.92 -19.67 -30.77
CA ALA A 446 -29.37 -18.44 -31.43
C ALA A 446 -29.10 -17.16 -30.62
N MET A 447 -28.98 -17.25 -29.28
CA MET A 447 -28.76 -16.10 -28.40
C MET A 447 -27.34 -15.95 -27.85
N ARG A 448 -26.41 -16.89 -28.15
CA ARG A 448 -24.99 -16.78 -27.75
C ARG A 448 -24.19 -15.67 -28.46
N LYS A 449 -24.83 -14.91 -29.37
CA LYS A 449 -24.27 -13.72 -30.01
C LYS A 449 -24.81 -12.45 -29.34
N LEU A 450 -24.45 -12.22 -28.08
CA LEU A 450 -24.62 -10.94 -27.40
C LEU A 450 -23.29 -10.51 -26.79
#